data_AF-A0A2V6Z2D2-F1
#
_entry.id   AF-A0A2V6Z2D2-F1
#
_cell.length_a   1.000
_cell.length_b   1.000
_cell.length_c   1.000
_cell.angle_alpha   90.00
_cell.angle_beta   90.00
_cell.angle_gamma   90.00
#
_symmetry.space_group_name_H-M   'P 1'
#
loop_
_entity.id
_entity.type
_entity.pdbx_description
1 polymer ?
#
loop_
_entity_poly.entity_id
_entity_poly.type
_entity_poly.pdbx_seq_one_letter_code
_entity_poly.pdbx_strand_id
1 'polypeptide(L)' 'MTVEAEEIITVPAETFKTLKLIYRNKKTGSIRYEAWYSIQVKQLVKLRENLETGLRVRELIAFKLR' A
#
# COMPACT_ATOMS: atom_id res chain seq x y z
N MET A 1 1.89 10.11 8.14
CA MET A 1 1.31 9.35 7.02
C MET A 1 0.35 10.29 6.33
N THR A 2 0.42 10.38 5.01
CA THR A 2 -0.42 11.27 4.20
C THR A 2 -1.15 10.44 3.15
N VAL A 3 -2.41 10.80 2.86
CA VAL A 3 -3.13 10.32 1.68
C VAL A 3 -2.67 11.21 0.53
N GLU A 4 -2.12 10.61 -0.53
CA GLU A 4 -1.50 11.39 -1.62
C GLU A 4 -2.37 11.37 -2.87
N ALA A 5 -3.01 10.23 -3.17
CA ALA A 5 -3.84 10.08 -4.36
C ALA A 5 -4.83 8.92 -4.22
N GLU A 6 -5.87 8.93 -5.06
CA GLU A 6 -6.62 7.73 -5.39
C GLU A 6 -5.93 7.01 -6.56
N GLU A 7 -5.75 5.70 -6.46
CA GLU A 7 -5.14 4.88 -7.50
C GLU A 7 -5.94 3.60 -7.73
N ILE A 8 -6.03 3.17 -8.99
CA ILE A 8 -6.53 1.85 -9.35
C ILE A 8 -5.32 0.93 -9.50
N ILE A 9 -5.25 -0.12 -8.67
CA ILE A 9 -4.13 -1.07 -8.71
C ILE A 9 -4.61 -2.51 -8.85
N THR A 10 -3.85 -3.30 -9.62
CA THR A 10 -4.06 -4.74 -9.77
C THR A 10 -3.05 -5.49 -8.92
N VAL A 11 -3.54 -6.48 -8.18
CA VAL A 11 -2.76 -7.45 -7.38
C VAL A 11 -3.27 -8.86 -7.71
N PRO A 12 -2.63 -9.95 -7.25
CA PRO A 12 -3.05 -11.30 -7.60
C PRO A 12 -4.50 -11.62 -7.19
N ALA A 13 -5.01 -11.02 -6.11
CA ALA A 13 -6.41 -11.18 -5.72
C ALA A 13 -7.35 -10.61 -6.80
N GLU A 14 -7.35 -9.29 -7.00
CA GLU A 14 -8.22 -8.58 -7.96
C GLU A 14 -7.65 -7.17 -8.27
N THR A 15 -8.39 -6.37 -9.03
CA THR A 15 -8.15 -4.93 -9.22
C THR A 15 -8.99 -4.11 -8.25
N PHE A 16 -8.35 -3.17 -7.54
CA PHE A 16 -9.01 -2.34 -6.52
C PHE A 16 -8.87 -0.86 -6.82
N LYS A 17 -9.93 -0.09 -6.55
CA LYS A 17 -9.80 1.34 -6.24
C LYS A 17 -9.21 1.48 -4.85
N THR A 18 -8.17 2.29 -4.72
CA THR A 18 -7.39 2.41 -3.48
C THR A 18 -7.03 3.85 -3.17
N LEU A 19 -6.77 4.12 -1.90
CA LEU A 19 -6.09 5.32 -1.44
C LEU A 19 -4.60 5.00 -1.30
N LYS A 20 -3.75 5.74 -2.03
CA LYS A 20 -2.31 5.68 -1.86
C LYS A 20 -1.90 6.49 -0.65
N LEU A 21 -1.24 5.82 0.28
CA LEU A 21 -0.71 6.36 1.52
C LEU A 21 0.81 6.39 1.45
N ILE A 22 1.42 7.51 1.80
CA ILE A 22 2.87 7.61 1.92
C ILE A 22 3.25 7.88 3.37
N TYR A 23 4.26 7.13 3.84
CA TYR A 23 4.91 7.37 5.10
C TYR A 23 6.38 7.74 4.86
N ARG A 24 6.75 8.95 5.27
CA ARG A 24 8.11 9.50 5.15
C ARG A 24 8.81 9.49 6.51
N ASN A 25 10.11 9.24 6.49
CA ASN A 25 10.98 9.39 7.66
C ASN A 25 11.01 10.88 8.05
N LYS A 26 10.67 11.21 9.31
CA LYS A 26 10.60 12.59 9.78
C LYS A 26 11.95 13.31 9.77
N LYS A 27 13.07 12.58 9.90
CA LYS A 27 14.42 13.15 9.92
C LYS A 27 14.97 13.40 8.52
N THR A 28 14.78 12.45 7.60
CA THR A 28 15.42 12.49 6.27
C THR A 28 14.47 12.88 5.14
N GLY A 29 13.15 12.91 5.39
CA GLY A 29 12.11 13.13 4.37
C GLY A 29 11.92 11.96 3.41
N SER A 30 12.82 10.96 3.42
CA SER A 30 12.77 9.79 2.54
C SER A 30 11.51 8.96 2.77
N ILE A 31 10.94 8.40 1.71
CA ILE A 31 9.81 7.47 1.81
C ILE A 31 10.28 6.19 2.48
N ARG A 32 9.67 5.85 3.63
CA ARG A 32 9.94 4.59 4.34
C ARG A 32 8.97 3.50 3.90
N TYR A 33 7.71 3.83 3.65
CA TYR A 33 6.81 2.91 2.94
C TYR A 33 5.69 3.65 2.20
N GLU A 34 5.20 2.99 1.15
CA GLU A 34 3.98 3.31 0.42
C GLU A 34 2.97 2.19 0.65
N ALA A 35 1.71 2.53 0.88
CA ALA A 35 0.64 1.55 1.10
C ALA A 35 -0.59 1.91 0.26
N TRP A 36 -1.32 0.89 -0.19
CA TRP A 36 -2.56 1.07 -0.95
C TRP A 36 -3.70 0.42 -0.18
N TYR A 37 -4.61 1.26 0.33
CA TYR A 37 -5.75 0.83 1.12
C TYR A 37 -7.01 0.78 0.26
N SER A 38 -7.72 -0.35 0.24
CA SER A 38 -9.02 -0.44 -0.40
C SER A 38 -10.14 -0.35 0.63
N ILE A 39 -11.05 0.61 0.45
CA ILE A 39 -12.24 0.76 1.30
C ILE A 39 -13.19 -0.43 1.11
N GLN A 40 -13.28 -0.97 -0.11
CA GLN A 40 -14.17 -2.08 -0.46
C GLN A 40 -13.89 -3.33 0.37
N VAL A 41 -12.62 -3.67 0.57
CA VAL A 41 -12.19 -4.82 1.39
C VAL A 41 -11.68 -4.43 2.77
N LYS A 42 -11.70 -3.13 3.10
CA LYS A 42 -11.26 -2.53 4.37
C LYS A 42 -9.86 -2.96 4.83
N GLN A 43 -8.93 -3.13 3.89
CA GLN A 43 -7.56 -3.55 4.18
C GLN A 43 -6.55 -3.01 3.16
N LEU A 44 -5.26 -3.12 3.50
CA LEU A 44 -4.18 -2.88 2.55
C LEU A 44 -4.15 -4.00 1.51
N VAL A 45 -4.16 -3.62 0.24
CA VAL A 45 -4.04 -4.58 -0.87
C VAL A 45 -2.63 -4.63 -1.43
N LYS A 46 -1.82 -3.59 -1.20
CA LYS A 46 -0.39 -3.53 -1.54
C LYS A 46 0.39 -2.72 -0.52
N LEU A 47 1.62 -3.13 -0.26
CA LEU A 47 2.58 -2.43 0.58
C LEU A 47 3.98 -2.51 -0.05
N ARG A 48 4.66 -1.37 -0.12
CA ARG A 48 6.07 -1.26 -0.53
C ARG A 48 6.86 -0.61 0.60
N GLU A 49 7.81 -1.34 1.17
CA GLU A 49 8.62 -0.89 2.30
C GLU A 49 10.08 -0.75 1.85
N ASN A 50 10.66 0.44 2.04
CA ASN A 50 12.09 0.67 1.86
C ASN A 50 12.80 0.31 3.17
N LEU A 51 13.31 -0.93 3.25
CA LEU A 51 14.09 -1.41 4.37
C LEU A 51 15.57 -1.17 4.12
N GLU A 52 16.39 -1.19 5.17
CA GLU A 52 17.86 -1.15 5.03
C GLU A 52 18.39 -2.32 4.19
N THR A 53 17.69 -3.46 4.24
CA THR A 53 18.01 -4.67 3.46
C THR A 53 17.44 -4.67 2.04
N GLY A 54 16.76 -3.60 1.62
CA GLY A 54 16.19 -3.44 0.29
C GLY A 54 14.69 -3.24 0.28
N LEU A 55 14.11 -3.32 -0.93
CA LEU A 55 12.68 -3.12 -1.15
C LEU A 55 11.91 -4.41 -0.83
N ARG A 56 10.97 -4.33 0.12
CA ARG A 56 10.00 -5.39 0.38
C ARG A 56 8.64 -5.03 -0.21
N VAL A 57 8.07 -5.93 -1.00
CA VAL A 57 6.73 -5.77 -1.58
C VAL A 57 5.81 -6.86 -1.02
N ARG A 58 4.58 -6.47 -0.64
CA ARG A 58 3.50 -7.40 -0.27
C ARG A 58 2.25 -7.05 -1.06
N GLU A 59 1.57 -8.06 -1.56
CA GLU A 59 0.35 -7.92 -2.34
C GLU A 59 -0.71 -8.88 -1.81
N LEU A 60 -1.97 -8.47 -1.86
CA LEU A 60 -3.10 -9.32 -1.47
C LEU A 60 -3.28 -10.42 -2.51
N ILE A 61 -3.22 -11.67 -2.06
CA ILE A 61 -3.30 -12.85 -2.93
C ILE A 61 -4.73 -13.40 -2.97
N ALA A 62 -5.46 -13.34 -1.86
CA ALA A 62 -6.85 -13.76 -1.79
C ALA A 62 -7.55 -13.08 -0.60
N PHE A 63 -8.88 -12.96 -0.67
CA PHE A 63 -9.72 -12.54 0.44
C PHE A 63 -11.10 -13.20 0.35
N LYS A 64 -11.85 -13.18 1.44
CA LYS A 64 -13.26 -13.55 1.48
C LYS A 64 -14.00 -12.55 2.34
N LEU A 65 -15.03 -11.93 1.77
CA LEU A 65 -15.95 -11.09 2.52
C LEU A 65 -17.02 -11.98 3.17
N ARG A 66 -17.49 -11.60 4.36
CA ARG A 66 -18.64 -12.24 5.01
C ARG A 66 -19.94 -11.70 4.44
#